data_AF-A0A8C4P2A2-F1
#
_entry.id   AF-A0A8C4P2A2-F1
#
_cell.length_a   1.000
_cell.length_b   1.000
_cell.length_c   1.000
_cell.angle_alpha   90.00
_cell.angle_beta   90.00
_cell.angle_gamma   90.00
#
_symmetry.space_group_name_H-M   'P 1'
#
loop_
_entity.id
_entity.type
_entity.pdbx_description
1 polymer ?
#
loop_
_entity_poly.entity_id
_entity_poly.type
_entity_poly.pdbx_seq_one_letter_code
_entity_poly.pdbx_strand_id
1 'polypeptide(L)'
;MLELKLAMYIDFPSHMKPGILITCSDDIELYSIGVTETVTFDKPGFTALAHPSDLKIGTTHGVFVLDPSSFSGKGGLEYTSCHRFLHKPDIEKMRQCGAVCIRQNCSQLSSSGDHSDSEMDSECVYTDSIFYIDHNIAKLLLAFYNQIDTLGCEIDAYGDFLQALGPGATQDYTKNTSNVTKEESQLVEVRQKLYSLLKGTALNVIVLNNSKFYHIGTTEEYLFHFTSDSKLKFELDLLSVAFSIFSDKAETLDRSASIIQSILEPGCFIGPGSIIEYSRIGPEVSVGNNSIISGSYINLKVDIPSDCFLSSLSIKMNNQVKYVCSTLSESVRMSLKLLNSVQRMSAFKLSGFKLLSVEEMLTYKDVEDMLKFRKQIYEEICLQRPKEKSDL
;
A
#
# COMPACT_ATOMS: atom_id res chain seq x y z
N MET A 1 -1.94 3.07 -7.81
CA MET A 1 -2.29 2.28 -6.59
C MET A 1 -3.74 2.48 -6.21
N LEU A 2 -4.15 3.70 -5.85
CA LEU A 2 -5.55 4.03 -5.54
C LEU A 2 -6.51 3.61 -6.66
N GLU A 3 -6.15 3.89 -7.91
CA GLU A 3 -6.96 3.56 -9.10
C GLU A 3 -7.16 2.05 -9.24
N LEU A 4 -6.12 1.26 -8.95
CA LEU A 4 -6.18 -0.19 -8.97
C LEU A 4 -7.11 -0.71 -7.88
N LYS A 5 -6.99 -0.21 -6.64
CA LYS A 5 -7.91 -0.58 -5.55
C LYS A 5 -9.36 -0.23 -5.88
N LEU A 6 -9.61 0.96 -6.43
CA LEU A 6 -10.95 1.36 -6.85
C LEU A 6 -11.51 0.45 -7.96
N ALA A 7 -10.67 0.03 -8.90
CA ALA A 7 -11.08 -0.91 -9.95
C ALA A 7 -11.39 -2.30 -9.38
N MET A 8 -10.56 -2.79 -8.45
CA MET A 8 -10.76 -4.09 -7.80
C MET A 8 -12.01 -4.13 -6.92
N TYR A 9 -12.35 -3.02 -6.27
CA TYR A 9 -13.49 -2.91 -5.35
C TYR A 9 -14.72 -2.27 -5.99
N ILE A 10 -14.77 -2.17 -7.31
CA ILE A 10 -15.85 -1.48 -8.04
C ILE A 10 -17.24 -2.06 -7.75
N ASP A 11 -17.30 -3.36 -7.43
CA ASP A 11 -18.56 -4.07 -7.13
C ASP A 11 -18.97 -4.00 -5.66
N PHE A 12 -18.11 -3.53 -4.75
CA PHE A 12 -18.45 -3.48 -3.33
C PHE A 12 -19.62 -2.51 -3.05
N PRO A 13 -19.66 -1.27 -3.57
CA PRO A 13 -20.72 -0.32 -3.25
C PRO A 13 -22.14 -0.82 -3.54
N SER A 14 -22.35 -1.67 -4.55
CA SER A 14 -23.68 -2.24 -4.86
C SER A 14 -24.12 -3.33 -3.88
N HIS A 15 -23.19 -3.91 -3.12
CA HIS A 15 -23.41 -4.98 -2.14
C HIS A 15 -23.07 -4.56 -0.70
N MET A 16 -22.96 -3.25 -0.47
CA MET A 16 -22.69 -2.65 0.84
C MET A 16 -23.93 -1.95 1.38
N LYS A 17 -24.29 -2.24 2.63
CA LYS A 17 -25.20 -1.37 3.39
C LYS A 17 -24.47 -0.05 3.75
N PRO A 18 -25.21 1.04 4.08
CA PRO A 18 -24.60 2.27 4.55
C PRO A 18 -23.57 2.02 5.66
N GLY A 19 -22.39 2.60 5.52
CA GLY A 19 -21.25 2.37 6.42
C GLY A 19 -19.97 2.96 5.85
N ILE A 20 -18.83 2.57 6.41
CA ILE A 20 -17.50 3.07 6.05
C ILE A 20 -16.61 1.88 5.71
N LEU A 21 -15.98 1.88 4.53
CA LEU A 21 -14.95 0.91 4.15
C LEU A 21 -13.57 1.54 4.37
N ILE A 22 -12.68 0.81 5.03
CA ILE A 22 -11.31 1.20 5.33
C ILE A 22 -10.37 0.20 4.66
N THR A 23 -9.38 0.71 3.92
CA THR A 23 -8.37 -0.09 3.22
C THR A 23 -7.01 0.61 3.34
N CYS A 24 -5.93 -0.17 3.36
CA CYS A 24 -4.57 0.35 3.34
C CYS A 24 -4.21 0.92 1.96
N SER A 25 -3.11 1.67 1.91
CA SER A 25 -2.58 2.25 0.68
C SER A 25 -1.36 1.52 0.12
N ASP A 26 -0.84 0.56 0.88
CA ASP A 26 0.46 -0.09 0.74
C ASP A 26 0.36 -1.59 0.46
N ASP A 27 -0.84 -2.11 0.19
CA ASP A 27 -1.09 -3.49 -0.19
C ASP A 27 -1.97 -3.60 -1.45
N ILE A 28 -1.93 -4.78 -2.08
CA ILE A 28 -2.81 -5.19 -3.18
C ILE A 28 -3.35 -6.59 -2.87
N GLU A 29 -4.68 -6.71 -2.86
CA GLU A 29 -5.40 -7.94 -2.54
C GLU A 29 -6.03 -8.56 -3.79
N LEU A 30 -5.30 -9.35 -4.56
CA LEU A 30 -5.92 -10.03 -5.71
C LEU A 30 -6.76 -11.18 -5.20
N TYR A 31 -8.01 -11.30 -5.64
CA TYR A 31 -8.87 -12.42 -5.26
C TYR A 31 -9.72 -12.90 -6.43
N SER A 32 -10.09 -14.18 -6.35
CA SER A 32 -11.03 -14.81 -7.27
C SER A 32 -12.13 -15.47 -6.45
N ILE A 33 -13.38 -15.17 -6.82
CA ILE A 33 -14.57 -15.82 -6.27
C ILE A 33 -15.33 -16.52 -7.41
N GLY A 34 -16.22 -17.44 -7.07
CA GLY A 34 -17.08 -18.10 -8.05
C GLY A 34 -17.92 -17.10 -8.84
N VAL A 35 -18.26 -17.45 -10.09
CA VAL A 35 -18.98 -16.56 -11.04
C VAL A 35 -20.32 -16.05 -10.49
N THR A 36 -20.95 -16.81 -9.59
CA THR A 36 -22.23 -16.46 -8.95
C THR A 36 -22.06 -15.96 -7.51
N GLU A 37 -20.83 -15.93 -7.00
CA GLU A 37 -20.53 -15.48 -5.64
C GLU A 37 -20.37 -13.95 -5.61
N THR A 38 -20.61 -13.36 -4.45
CA THR A 38 -20.51 -11.90 -4.27
C THR A 38 -20.07 -11.58 -2.86
N VAL A 39 -19.12 -10.63 -2.74
CA VAL A 39 -18.69 -10.08 -1.46
C VAL A 39 -19.73 -9.07 -0.98
N THR A 40 -20.35 -9.34 0.15
CA THR A 40 -21.48 -8.56 0.67
C THR A 40 -21.19 -8.05 2.07
N PHE A 41 -21.40 -6.75 2.30
CA PHE A 41 -21.20 -6.09 3.60
C PHE A 41 -22.55 -5.69 4.18
N ASP A 42 -23.29 -6.66 4.73
CA ASP A 42 -24.66 -6.49 5.20
C ASP A 42 -24.87 -6.79 6.69
N LYS A 43 -23.83 -7.27 7.38
CA LYS A 43 -23.83 -7.65 8.80
C LYS A 43 -23.61 -6.44 9.70
N PRO A 44 -24.23 -6.41 10.90
CA PRO A 44 -23.94 -5.40 11.91
C PRO A 44 -22.54 -5.63 12.52
N GLY A 45 -21.95 -4.57 13.05
CA GLY A 45 -20.60 -4.56 13.60
C GLY A 45 -19.55 -4.23 12.55
N PHE A 46 -18.43 -4.95 12.61
CA PHE A 46 -17.36 -4.86 11.64
C PHE A 46 -17.39 -6.08 10.72
N THR A 47 -17.03 -5.89 9.45
CA THR A 47 -16.84 -6.99 8.49
C THR A 47 -15.50 -6.82 7.82
N ALA A 48 -14.55 -7.72 8.08
CA ALA A 48 -13.21 -7.67 7.51
C ALA A 48 -13.02 -8.68 6.37
N LEU A 49 -12.14 -8.38 5.42
CA LEU A 49 -11.63 -9.36 4.46
C LEU A 49 -10.42 -10.08 5.06
N ALA A 50 -10.35 -11.39 4.82
CA ALA A 50 -9.28 -12.24 5.32
C ALA A 50 -8.61 -13.02 4.20
N HIS A 51 -7.28 -13.01 4.23
CA HIS A 51 -6.44 -13.60 3.19
C HIS A 51 -5.53 -14.69 3.78
N PRO A 52 -5.40 -15.87 3.15
CA PRO A 52 -4.44 -16.87 3.58
C PRO A 52 -3.01 -16.36 3.33
N SER A 53 -2.24 -16.28 4.39
CA SER A 53 -0.87 -15.78 4.38
C SER A 53 0.04 -16.73 5.15
N ASP A 54 1.34 -16.70 4.83
CA ASP A 54 2.33 -17.41 5.63
C ASP A 54 2.46 -16.80 7.03
N LEU A 55 3.06 -17.56 7.95
CA LEU A 55 3.22 -17.12 9.34
C LEU A 55 4.13 -15.89 9.47
N LYS A 56 5.05 -15.66 8.52
CA LYS A 56 5.97 -14.52 8.55
C LYS A 56 5.21 -13.22 8.23
N ILE A 57 4.35 -13.22 7.22
CA ILE A 57 3.46 -12.10 6.89
C ILE A 57 2.57 -11.77 8.09
N GLY A 58 2.06 -12.81 8.77
CA GLY A 58 1.27 -12.62 10.00
C GLY A 58 2.00 -11.84 11.10
N THR A 59 3.34 -11.84 11.13
CA THR A 59 4.09 -11.07 12.15
C THR A 59 4.10 -9.58 11.91
N THR A 60 3.80 -9.14 10.68
CA THR A 60 3.77 -7.73 10.30
C THR A 60 2.36 -7.20 10.05
N HIS A 61 1.35 -8.09 10.07
CA HIS A 61 -0.06 -7.77 9.82
C HIS A 61 -0.96 -8.19 10.98
N GLY A 62 -2.22 -7.79 10.93
CA GLY A 62 -3.25 -8.36 11.77
C GLY A 62 -3.57 -9.81 11.40
N VAL A 63 -3.92 -10.61 12.40
CA VAL A 63 -4.27 -12.02 12.23
C VAL A 63 -5.61 -12.29 12.91
N PHE A 64 -6.53 -12.91 12.15
CA PHE A 64 -7.83 -13.32 12.67
C PHE A 64 -7.75 -14.70 13.32
N VAL A 65 -8.29 -14.83 14.53
CA VAL A 65 -8.63 -16.12 15.12
C VAL A 65 -10.07 -16.43 14.74
N LEU A 66 -10.25 -17.23 13.68
CA LEU A 66 -11.57 -17.59 13.15
C LEU A 66 -12.30 -18.55 14.09
N ASP A 67 -13.62 -18.49 14.11
CA ASP A 67 -14.47 -19.42 14.85
C ASP A 67 -14.58 -20.77 14.10
N PRO A 68 -14.03 -21.88 14.64
CA PRO A 68 -14.04 -23.17 13.96
C PRO A 68 -15.44 -23.73 13.70
N SER A 69 -16.47 -23.24 14.41
CA SER A 69 -17.84 -23.71 14.23
C SER A 69 -18.52 -23.17 12.97
N SER A 70 -18.01 -22.06 12.43
CA SER A 70 -18.58 -21.38 11.26
C SER A 70 -17.64 -21.33 10.05
N PHE A 71 -16.46 -21.94 10.15
CA PHE A 71 -15.42 -21.92 9.12
C PHE A 71 -15.03 -23.33 8.71
N SER A 72 -15.10 -23.63 7.41
CA SER A 72 -14.76 -24.95 6.87
C SER A 72 -13.37 -25.02 6.25
N GLY A 73 -12.85 -23.89 5.76
CA GLY A 73 -11.56 -23.77 5.08
C GLY A 73 -11.51 -24.39 3.69
N LYS A 74 -12.66 -24.82 3.14
CA LYS A 74 -12.76 -25.54 1.86
C LYS A 74 -13.39 -24.71 0.74
N GLY A 75 -14.11 -23.63 1.06
CA GLY A 75 -14.78 -22.79 0.08
C GLY A 75 -13.84 -21.74 -0.51
N GLY A 76 -14.14 -21.23 -1.72
CA GLY A 76 -13.40 -20.09 -2.28
C GLY A 76 -13.69 -18.77 -1.53
N LEU A 77 -14.97 -18.55 -1.23
CA LEU A 77 -15.51 -17.46 -0.42
C LEU A 77 -16.25 -18.06 0.79
N GLU A 78 -15.86 -17.68 2.01
CA GLU A 78 -16.54 -18.14 3.24
C GLU A 78 -16.87 -16.96 4.16
N TYR A 79 -18.03 -17.01 4.80
CA TYR A 79 -18.45 -16.03 5.80
C TYR A 79 -18.40 -16.67 7.18
N THR A 80 -17.65 -16.07 8.10
CA THR A 80 -17.42 -16.62 9.44
C THR A 80 -17.38 -15.51 10.49
N SER A 81 -17.43 -15.88 11.76
CA SER A 81 -17.17 -15.01 12.91
C SER A 81 -15.69 -15.06 13.31
N CYS A 82 -15.18 -13.95 13.80
CA CYS A 82 -13.87 -13.89 14.43
C CYS A 82 -14.01 -13.95 15.95
N HIS A 83 -13.28 -14.87 16.58
CA HIS A 83 -13.20 -14.95 18.04
C HIS A 83 -12.41 -13.78 18.62
N ARG A 84 -11.26 -13.45 18.00
CA ARG A 84 -10.43 -12.30 18.37
C ARG A 84 -9.47 -11.93 17.25
N PHE A 85 -9.08 -10.66 17.21
CA PHE A 85 -8.03 -10.17 16.35
C PHE A 85 -6.70 -10.06 17.10
N LEU A 86 -5.60 -10.42 16.45
CA LEU A 86 -4.24 -10.29 16.97
C LEU A 86 -3.50 -9.27 16.09
N HIS A 87 -3.02 -8.17 16.67
CA HIS A 87 -2.34 -7.14 15.88
C HIS A 87 -0.83 -7.36 15.89
N LYS A 88 -0.25 -7.73 14.74
CA LYS A 88 1.19 -8.01 14.54
C LYS A 88 1.77 -8.98 15.59
N PRO A 89 1.15 -10.16 15.82
CA PRO A 89 1.61 -11.11 16.82
C PRO A 89 2.92 -11.81 16.38
N ASP A 90 3.69 -12.31 17.34
CA ASP A 90 4.71 -13.31 17.01
C ASP A 90 4.08 -14.68 16.67
N ILE A 91 4.88 -15.57 16.08
CA ILE A 91 4.41 -16.90 15.64
C ILE A 91 3.93 -17.75 16.82
N GLU A 92 4.56 -17.63 17.99
CA GLU A 92 4.17 -18.40 19.17
C GLU A 92 2.76 -18.00 19.63
N LYS A 93 2.50 -16.69 19.67
CA LYS A 93 1.20 -16.12 20.01
C LYS A 93 0.12 -16.56 19.03
N MET A 94 0.41 -16.62 17.73
CA MET A 94 -0.53 -17.15 16.72
C MET A 94 -0.93 -18.59 17.05
N ARG A 95 0.03 -19.45 17.39
CA ARG A 95 -0.23 -20.86 17.75
C ARG A 95 -1.01 -20.99 19.04
N GLN A 96 -0.59 -20.28 20.09
CA GLN A 96 -1.24 -20.30 21.41
C GLN A 96 -2.69 -19.82 21.33
N CYS A 97 -2.99 -18.87 20.45
CA CYS A 97 -4.34 -18.33 20.27
C CYS A 97 -5.18 -19.13 19.26
N GLY A 98 -4.64 -20.19 18.66
CA GLY A 98 -5.35 -21.02 17.68
C GLY A 98 -5.59 -20.33 16.34
N ALA A 99 -4.75 -19.37 15.95
CA ALA A 99 -4.86 -18.66 14.67
C ALA A 99 -4.32 -19.46 13.48
N VAL A 100 -3.42 -20.41 13.73
CA VAL A 100 -2.75 -21.19 12.67
C VAL A 100 -3.69 -22.26 12.15
N CYS A 101 -3.91 -22.25 10.84
CA CYS A 101 -4.68 -23.24 10.11
C CYS A 101 -3.77 -24.12 9.27
N ILE A 102 -4.19 -25.36 9.03
CA ILE A 102 -3.51 -26.28 8.12
C ILE A 102 -4.25 -26.25 6.79
N ARG A 103 -3.55 -25.86 5.73
CA ARG A 103 -4.07 -25.94 4.36
C ARG A 103 -3.54 -27.18 3.66
N GLN A 104 -4.48 -28.01 3.22
CA GLN A 104 -4.19 -29.03 2.21
C GLN A 104 -3.91 -28.31 0.90
N ASN A 105 -2.74 -28.55 0.31
CA ASN A 105 -2.44 -28.07 -1.02
C ASN A 105 -3.42 -28.74 -2.00
N CYS A 106 -4.46 -28.02 -2.41
CA CYS A 106 -5.14 -28.34 -3.67
C CYS A 106 -4.13 -28.03 -4.76
N SER A 107 -3.25 -28.99 -5.07
CA SER A 107 -2.42 -28.95 -6.26
C SER A 107 -3.31 -28.56 -7.42
N GLN A 108 -2.98 -27.45 -8.07
CA GLN A 108 -3.51 -27.11 -9.38
C GLN A 108 -3.45 -28.37 -10.25
N LEU A 109 -4.49 -28.59 -11.05
CA LEU A 109 -4.48 -29.60 -12.11
C LEU A 109 -3.37 -29.27 -13.12
N SER A 110 -2.12 -29.59 -12.79
CA SER A 110 -1.03 -29.71 -13.74
C SER A 110 -0.87 -31.20 -14.03
N SER A 111 -1.38 -31.56 -15.20
CA SER A 111 -1.20 -32.84 -15.85
C SER A 111 0.26 -33.31 -15.85
N SER A 112 0.42 -34.59 -15.52
CA SER A 112 1.50 -35.53 -15.87
C SER A 112 2.91 -35.32 -15.29
N GLY A 113 3.34 -36.31 -14.49
CA GLY A 113 4.71 -36.85 -14.59
C GLY A 113 5.53 -36.94 -13.29
N ASP A 114 5.32 -38.03 -12.56
CA ASP A 114 6.27 -38.77 -11.70
C ASP A 114 6.98 -38.15 -10.47
N HIS A 115 6.88 -38.96 -9.40
CA HIS A 115 7.75 -39.15 -8.24
C HIS A 115 7.80 -38.12 -7.09
N SER A 116 7.03 -38.46 -6.06
CA SER A 116 7.40 -38.46 -4.63
C SER A 116 8.05 -37.19 -4.07
N ASP A 117 7.22 -36.19 -3.81
CA ASP A 117 7.40 -35.32 -2.66
C ASP A 117 6.13 -35.39 -1.83
N SER A 118 6.27 -35.70 -0.54
CA SER A 118 5.18 -35.71 0.43
C SER A 118 4.42 -34.39 0.36
N GLU A 119 3.11 -34.44 0.12
CA GLU A 119 2.18 -33.32 0.31
C GLU A 119 2.32 -32.82 1.75
N MET A 120 3.24 -31.88 1.98
CA MET A 120 3.35 -31.20 3.25
C MET A 120 2.22 -30.19 3.32
N ASP A 121 1.24 -30.52 4.15
CA ASP A 121 0.27 -29.60 4.72
C ASP A 121 0.98 -28.28 5.11
N SER A 122 0.64 -27.19 4.42
CA SER A 122 1.26 -25.89 4.67
C SER A 122 0.47 -25.15 5.74
N GLU A 123 1.15 -24.73 6.80
CA GLU A 123 0.56 -23.85 7.81
C GLU A 123 0.33 -22.45 7.24
N CYS A 124 -0.84 -21.89 7.51
CA CYS A 124 -1.17 -20.52 7.17
C CYS A 124 -1.91 -19.82 8.31
N VAL A 125 -1.99 -18.50 8.21
CA VAL A 125 -2.87 -17.65 9.03
C VAL A 125 -3.75 -16.83 8.11
N TYR A 126 -4.84 -16.28 8.65
CA TYR A 126 -5.73 -15.38 7.93
C TYR A 126 -5.44 -13.94 8.33
N THR A 127 -4.87 -13.16 7.41
CA THR A 127 -4.45 -11.78 7.65
C THR A 127 -5.47 -10.77 7.16
N ASP A 128 -5.45 -9.58 7.76
CA ASP A 128 -6.26 -8.43 7.39
C ASP A 128 -5.72 -7.67 6.16
N SER A 129 -6.59 -6.83 5.61
CA SER A 129 -6.31 -5.94 4.47
C SER A 129 -7.33 -4.79 4.39
N ILE A 130 -8.59 -5.12 4.66
CA ILE A 130 -9.75 -4.23 4.51
C ILE A 130 -10.77 -4.57 5.57
N PHE A 131 -11.44 -3.55 6.10
CA PHE A 131 -12.64 -3.77 6.88
C PHE A 131 -13.71 -2.70 6.67
N TYR A 132 -14.94 -3.13 6.84
CA TYR A 132 -16.15 -2.32 6.80
C TYR A 132 -16.67 -2.10 8.22
N ILE A 133 -17.11 -0.88 8.50
CA ILE A 133 -17.82 -0.48 9.71
C ILE A 133 -19.27 -0.19 9.34
N ASP A 134 -20.23 -0.87 9.97
CA ASP A 134 -21.64 -0.59 9.72
C ASP A 134 -22.06 0.81 10.22
N HIS A 135 -23.13 1.36 9.63
CA HIS A 135 -23.63 2.70 9.93
C HIS A 135 -23.83 3.01 11.42
N ASN A 136 -24.31 2.05 12.21
CA ASN A 136 -24.60 2.30 13.63
C ASN A 136 -23.31 2.46 14.42
N ILE A 137 -22.30 1.63 14.12
CA ILE A 137 -20.99 1.75 14.74
C ILE A 137 -20.24 2.99 14.24
N ALA A 138 -20.35 3.34 12.96
CA ALA A 138 -19.79 4.59 12.45
C ALA A 138 -20.36 5.82 13.18
N LYS A 139 -21.67 5.84 13.45
CA LYS A 139 -22.31 6.88 14.28
C LYS A 139 -21.82 6.86 15.73
N LEU A 140 -21.61 5.68 16.30
CA LEU A 140 -21.10 5.52 17.67
C LEU A 140 -19.68 6.10 17.79
N LEU A 141 -18.80 5.79 16.83
CA LEU A 141 -17.45 6.34 16.75
C LEU A 141 -17.45 7.86 16.54
N LEU A 142 -18.32 8.38 15.68
CA LEU A 142 -18.48 9.83 15.49
C LEU A 142 -18.96 10.52 16.77
N ALA A 143 -19.92 9.94 17.48
CA ALA A 143 -20.40 10.46 18.75
C ALA A 143 -19.28 10.46 19.81
N PHE A 144 -18.46 9.41 19.84
CA PHE A 144 -17.29 9.33 20.70
C PHE A 144 -16.27 10.43 20.38
N TYR A 145 -15.93 10.62 19.10
CA TYR A 145 -15.03 11.70 18.66
C TYR A 145 -15.54 13.09 19.11
N ASN A 146 -16.84 13.35 18.94
CA ASN A 146 -17.45 14.61 19.36
C ASN A 146 -17.45 14.82 20.89
N GLN A 147 -17.38 13.74 21.68
CA GLN A 147 -17.28 13.84 23.15
C GLN A 147 -15.86 14.15 23.63
N ILE A 148 -14.85 13.67 22.92
CA ILE A 148 -13.44 13.92 23.27
C ILE A 148 -12.91 15.22 22.64
N ASP A 149 -13.66 15.83 21.71
CA ASP A 149 -13.43 17.12 21.03
C ASP A 149 -12.19 17.16 20.13
N THR A 150 -11.02 16.80 20.68
CA THR A 150 -9.75 16.73 19.95
C THR A 150 -9.04 15.41 20.23
N LEU A 151 -8.60 14.72 19.18
CA LEU A 151 -7.78 13.52 19.30
C LEU A 151 -6.33 13.92 19.59
N GLY A 152 -5.89 13.80 20.84
CA GLY A 152 -4.55 14.16 21.29
C GLY A 152 -3.47 13.09 21.03
N CYS A 153 -3.81 12.01 20.33
CA CYS A 153 -2.91 10.90 20.03
C CYS A 153 -3.27 10.22 18.71
N GLU A 154 -2.32 9.53 18.11
CA GLU A 154 -2.56 8.68 16.95
C GLU A 154 -3.32 7.40 17.38
N ILE A 155 -4.31 6.99 16.59
CA ILE A 155 -5.10 5.78 16.81
C ILE A 155 -4.96 4.88 15.59
N ASP A 156 -4.56 3.64 15.81
CA ASP A 156 -4.38 2.65 14.74
C ASP A 156 -5.74 2.04 14.39
N ALA A 157 -6.17 2.17 13.13
CA ALA A 157 -7.47 1.69 12.68
C ALA A 157 -7.64 0.17 12.88
N TYR A 158 -6.57 -0.62 12.71
CA TYR A 158 -6.60 -2.07 12.87
C TYR A 158 -6.30 -2.48 14.32
N GLY A 159 -5.21 -1.97 14.87
CA GLY A 159 -4.73 -2.27 16.21
C GLY A 159 -5.69 -1.81 17.31
N ASP A 160 -6.34 -0.65 17.17
CA ASP A 160 -7.18 -0.10 18.23
C ASP A 160 -8.67 -0.41 18.05
N PHE A 161 -9.16 -0.51 16.80
CA PHE A 161 -10.56 -0.90 16.61
C PHE A 161 -10.74 -2.42 16.62
N LEU A 162 -9.99 -3.18 15.81
CA LEU A 162 -10.29 -4.61 15.63
C LEU A 162 -9.94 -5.46 16.85
N GLN A 163 -8.91 -5.10 17.64
CA GLN A 163 -8.58 -5.82 18.89
C GLN A 163 -9.66 -5.69 19.97
N ALA A 164 -10.54 -4.68 19.89
CA ALA A 164 -11.66 -4.52 20.82
C ALA A 164 -12.87 -5.41 20.50
N LEU A 165 -12.84 -6.15 19.39
CA LEU A 165 -13.99 -6.85 18.82
C LEU A 165 -13.90 -8.37 18.99
N GLY A 166 -15.06 -9.01 18.91
CA GLY A 166 -15.19 -10.45 19.06
C GLY A 166 -15.29 -10.91 20.53
N PRO A 167 -15.83 -12.12 20.77
CA PRO A 167 -16.07 -12.62 22.13
C PRO A 167 -14.79 -12.86 22.93
N GLY A 168 -13.64 -13.02 22.26
CA GLY A 168 -12.34 -13.20 22.86
C GLY A 168 -11.53 -11.91 23.06
N ALA A 169 -12.10 -10.73 22.81
CA ALA A 169 -11.42 -9.44 22.97
C ALA A 169 -10.99 -9.21 24.44
N THR A 170 -9.83 -8.57 24.60
CA THR A 170 -9.27 -8.22 25.92
C THR A 170 -8.76 -6.79 25.92
N GLN A 171 -8.67 -6.17 27.10
CA GLN A 171 -8.19 -4.80 27.25
C GLN A 171 -6.66 -4.70 27.23
N ASP A 172 -5.94 -5.82 27.18
CA ASP A 172 -4.48 -5.88 27.38
C ASP A 172 -3.72 -5.04 26.36
N TYR A 173 -4.21 -4.97 25.10
CA TYR A 173 -3.58 -4.20 24.03
C TYR A 173 -3.57 -2.69 24.31
N THR A 174 -4.47 -2.17 25.14
CA THR A 174 -4.62 -0.72 25.36
C THR A 174 -3.37 -0.09 25.98
N LYS A 175 -2.52 -0.91 26.62
CA LYS A 175 -1.23 -0.51 27.21
C LYS A 175 -0.03 -0.90 26.35
N ASN A 176 -0.24 -1.59 25.23
CA ASN A 176 0.84 -2.02 24.36
C ASN A 176 1.32 -0.84 23.49
N THR A 177 2.58 -0.45 23.66
CA THR A 177 3.21 0.62 22.88
C THR A 177 4.21 0.12 21.84
N SER A 178 4.33 -1.20 21.63
CA SER A 178 5.31 -1.79 20.70
C SER A 178 5.21 -1.26 19.26
N ASN A 179 4.01 -0.90 18.83
CA ASN A 179 3.71 -0.47 17.47
C ASN A 179 3.39 1.04 17.39
N VAL A 180 3.72 1.81 18.43
CA VAL A 180 3.41 3.24 18.53
C VAL A 180 4.67 4.04 18.22
N THR A 181 4.60 4.93 17.23
CA THR A 181 5.73 5.77 16.83
C THR A 181 6.08 6.84 17.88
N LYS A 182 5.06 7.32 18.62
CA LYS A 182 5.21 8.32 19.67
C LYS A 182 4.26 8.04 20.83
N GLU A 183 4.81 7.82 22.02
CA GLU A 183 4.01 7.61 23.23
C GLU A 183 3.39 8.92 23.71
N GLU A 184 2.14 9.16 23.31
CA GLU A 184 1.35 10.30 23.78
C GLU A 184 0.66 9.98 25.10
N SER A 185 0.64 10.94 26.03
CA SER A 185 0.15 10.73 27.40
C SER A 185 -1.32 10.30 27.49
N GLN A 186 -2.12 10.60 26.47
CA GLN A 186 -3.55 10.27 26.41
C GLN A 186 -3.85 8.93 25.70
N LEU A 187 -2.86 8.30 25.06
CA LEU A 187 -3.08 7.14 24.19
C LEU A 187 -3.78 5.98 24.91
N VAL A 188 -3.26 5.61 26.08
CA VAL A 188 -3.83 4.51 26.87
C VAL A 188 -5.26 4.83 27.29
N GLU A 189 -5.54 6.07 27.71
CA GLU A 189 -6.89 6.48 28.11
C GLU A 189 -7.87 6.39 26.94
N VAL A 190 -7.50 6.90 25.77
CA VAL A 190 -8.34 6.85 24.56
C VAL A 190 -8.59 5.41 24.13
N ARG A 191 -7.56 4.56 24.09
CA ARG A 191 -7.69 3.13 23.78
C ARG A 191 -8.60 2.39 24.75
N GLN A 192 -8.53 2.69 26.04
CA GLN A 192 -9.42 2.09 27.04
C GLN A 192 -10.88 2.51 26.82
N LYS A 193 -11.14 3.78 26.50
CA LYS A 193 -12.49 4.26 26.16
C LYS A 193 -13.00 3.61 24.88
N LEU A 194 -12.17 3.50 23.84
CA LEU A 194 -12.50 2.80 22.59
C LEU A 194 -12.82 1.32 22.85
N TYR A 195 -12.02 0.64 23.66
CA TYR A 195 -12.30 -0.74 24.06
C TYR A 195 -13.65 -0.85 24.76
N SER A 196 -13.94 -0.01 25.75
CA SER A 196 -15.24 0.00 26.44
C SER A 196 -16.41 0.28 25.50
N LEU A 197 -16.21 1.13 24.50
CA LEU A 197 -17.22 1.50 23.50
C LEU A 197 -17.52 0.34 22.54
N LEU A 198 -16.48 -0.37 22.09
CA LEU A 198 -16.58 -1.38 21.03
C LEU A 198 -16.77 -2.80 21.57
N LYS A 199 -16.42 -3.08 22.82
CA LYS A 199 -16.52 -4.41 23.43
C LYS A 199 -17.93 -4.99 23.28
N GLY A 200 -18.00 -6.22 22.80
CA GLY A 200 -19.26 -6.93 22.54
C GLY A 200 -19.82 -6.70 21.13
N THR A 201 -19.17 -5.85 20.33
CA THR A 201 -19.47 -5.71 18.90
C THR A 201 -18.92 -6.92 18.14
N ALA A 202 -19.70 -7.43 17.19
CA ALA A 202 -19.31 -8.54 16.34
C ALA A 202 -18.20 -8.13 15.36
N LEU A 203 -17.22 -9.03 15.19
CA LEU A 203 -16.27 -9.00 14.09
C LEU A 203 -16.59 -10.16 13.14
N ASN A 204 -17.22 -9.81 12.02
CA ASN A 204 -17.50 -10.73 10.92
C ASN A 204 -16.27 -10.77 10.00
N VAL A 205 -16.02 -11.91 9.38
CA VAL A 205 -14.90 -12.09 8.45
C VAL A 205 -15.40 -12.76 7.18
N ILE A 206 -15.02 -12.18 6.06
CA ILE A 206 -15.18 -12.73 4.72
C ILE A 206 -13.82 -13.29 4.31
N VAL A 207 -13.71 -14.61 4.33
CA VAL A 207 -12.49 -15.32 3.97
C VAL A 207 -12.43 -15.49 2.46
N LEU A 208 -11.38 -14.95 1.85
CA LEU A 208 -11.07 -15.07 0.43
C LEU A 208 -9.96 -16.10 0.26
N ASN A 209 -10.33 -17.37 0.22
CA ASN A 209 -9.37 -18.47 0.17
C ASN A 209 -8.56 -18.49 -1.14
N ASN A 210 -9.13 -17.98 -2.24
CA ASN A 210 -8.43 -17.83 -3.51
C ASN A 210 -7.94 -16.38 -3.68
N SER A 211 -7.19 -15.89 -2.70
CA SER A 211 -6.58 -14.57 -2.76
C SER A 211 -5.06 -14.61 -2.61
N LYS A 212 -4.44 -13.53 -3.06
CA LYS A 212 -3.01 -13.26 -2.96
C LYS A 212 -2.83 -11.86 -2.40
N PHE A 213 -1.97 -11.77 -1.41
CA PHE A 213 -1.65 -10.54 -0.70
C PHE A 213 -0.25 -10.09 -1.12
N TYR A 214 -0.15 -8.84 -1.58
CA TYR A 214 1.11 -8.23 -1.98
C TYR A 214 1.32 -6.94 -1.21
N HIS A 215 2.36 -6.90 -0.38
CA HIS A 215 2.78 -5.69 0.31
C HIS A 215 3.78 -4.91 -0.54
N ILE A 216 3.57 -3.60 -0.65
CA ILE A 216 4.40 -2.67 -1.41
C ILE A 216 4.74 -1.42 -0.59
N GLY A 217 4.71 -1.52 0.74
CA GLY A 217 4.90 -0.39 1.65
C GLY A 217 6.34 0.09 1.75
N THR A 218 7.32 -0.75 1.42
CA THR A 218 8.75 -0.36 1.40
C THR A 218 9.24 -0.06 -0.02
N THR A 219 10.31 0.74 -0.12
CA THR A 219 10.95 1.01 -1.42
C THR A 219 11.50 -0.27 -2.05
N GLU A 220 12.02 -1.21 -1.25
CA GLU A 220 12.53 -2.49 -1.74
C GLU A 220 11.42 -3.34 -2.35
N GLU A 221 10.27 -3.47 -1.67
CA GLU A 221 9.10 -4.19 -2.19
C GLU A 221 8.53 -3.51 -3.43
N TYR A 222 8.42 -2.18 -3.43
CA TYR A 222 7.92 -1.43 -4.59
C TYR A 222 8.82 -1.65 -5.81
N LEU A 223 10.14 -1.55 -5.65
CA LEU A 223 11.10 -1.87 -6.71
C LEU A 223 10.94 -3.33 -7.16
N PHE A 224 10.97 -4.30 -6.25
CA PHE A 224 10.85 -5.71 -6.57
C PHE A 224 9.59 -6.00 -7.40
N HIS A 225 8.43 -5.51 -6.96
CA HIS A 225 7.16 -5.82 -7.57
C HIS A 225 6.99 -5.23 -8.97
N PHE A 226 7.52 -4.03 -9.22
CA PHE A 226 7.34 -3.32 -10.50
C PHE A 226 8.48 -3.50 -11.50
N THR A 227 9.67 -3.94 -11.04
CA THR A 227 10.87 -4.01 -11.88
C THR A 227 11.35 -5.43 -12.14
N SER A 228 11.06 -6.38 -11.24
CA SER A 228 11.37 -7.80 -11.45
C SER A 228 10.23 -8.53 -12.17
N ASP A 229 10.48 -9.74 -12.67
CA ASP A 229 9.44 -10.67 -13.13
C ASP A 229 8.68 -11.26 -11.91
N SER A 230 8.00 -10.37 -11.19
CA SER A 230 7.26 -10.68 -9.97
C SER A 230 5.92 -11.34 -10.30
N LYS A 231 5.40 -12.14 -9.36
CA LYS A 231 4.06 -12.74 -9.49
C LYS A 231 2.97 -11.68 -9.67
N LEU A 232 3.08 -10.56 -8.95
CA LEU A 232 2.16 -9.43 -9.08
C LEU A 232 2.16 -8.86 -10.51
N LYS A 233 3.35 -8.64 -11.09
CA LYS A 233 3.51 -8.15 -12.46
C LYS A 233 2.82 -9.07 -13.46
N PHE A 234 3.00 -10.39 -13.30
CA PHE A 234 2.34 -11.39 -14.14
C PHE A 234 0.82 -11.41 -13.98
N GLU A 235 0.32 -11.38 -12.74
CA GLU A 235 -1.11 -11.51 -12.44
C GLU A 235 -1.94 -10.29 -12.87
N LEU A 236 -1.34 -9.10 -12.83
CA LEU A 236 -1.97 -7.86 -13.26
C LEU A 236 -1.60 -7.46 -14.70
N ASP A 237 -0.79 -8.28 -15.38
CA ASP A 237 -0.23 -7.96 -16.71
C ASP A 237 0.42 -6.56 -16.75
N LEU A 238 1.20 -6.23 -15.71
CA LEU A 238 1.80 -4.90 -15.59
C LEU A 238 2.90 -4.74 -16.64
N LEU A 239 2.73 -3.72 -17.48
CA LEU A 239 3.70 -3.33 -18.50
C LEU A 239 4.91 -2.64 -17.88
N SER A 240 6.12 -2.98 -18.33
CA SER A 240 7.33 -2.23 -17.98
C SER A 240 7.31 -0.78 -18.49
N VAL A 241 6.51 -0.48 -19.52
CA VAL A 241 6.31 0.89 -20.02
C VAL A 241 4.80 1.15 -20.12
N ALA A 242 4.23 1.65 -19.04
CA ALA A 242 2.82 1.95 -18.92
C ALA A 242 2.57 3.43 -19.27
N PHE A 243 1.75 3.65 -20.30
CA PHE A 243 1.27 4.97 -20.69
C PHE A 243 2.39 6.03 -20.77
N SER A 244 3.50 5.74 -21.45
CA SER A 244 4.70 6.60 -21.45
C SER A 244 5.23 6.84 -22.86
N ILE A 245 6.05 7.89 -23.01
CA ILE A 245 6.88 8.14 -24.20
C ILE A 245 8.30 7.73 -23.86
N PHE A 246 8.83 6.80 -24.64
CA PHE A 246 10.20 6.30 -24.54
C PHE A 246 10.71 6.04 -25.95
N SER A 247 11.88 6.58 -26.32
CA SER A 247 12.42 6.40 -27.67
C SER A 247 13.20 5.08 -27.77
N ASP A 248 12.67 4.14 -28.56
CA ASP A 248 13.21 2.80 -28.85
C ASP A 248 14.58 2.75 -29.57
N LYS A 249 15.31 3.87 -29.69
CA LYS A 249 16.71 3.81 -30.15
C LYS A 249 17.67 3.19 -29.11
N ALA A 250 17.15 2.82 -27.94
CA ALA A 250 17.82 1.92 -27.03
C ALA A 250 17.38 0.48 -27.32
N GLU A 251 18.20 -0.29 -28.04
CA GLU A 251 18.12 -1.77 -28.11
C GLU A 251 18.34 -2.44 -26.73
N THR A 252 18.30 -1.67 -25.64
CA THR A 252 18.74 -2.03 -24.30
C THR A 252 17.80 -1.47 -23.23
N LEU A 253 16.48 -1.45 -23.45
CA LEU A 253 15.62 -1.55 -22.27
C LEU A 253 15.79 -3.00 -21.78
N ASP A 254 16.78 -3.20 -20.92
CA ASP A 254 16.74 -4.36 -20.04
C ASP A 254 15.36 -4.35 -19.38
N ARG A 255 14.61 -5.45 -19.46
CA ARG A 255 13.19 -5.53 -19.07
C ARG A 255 12.93 -5.19 -17.59
N SER A 256 13.99 -4.83 -16.89
CA SER A 256 14.15 -4.54 -15.48
C SER A 256 13.87 -3.09 -15.08
N ALA A 257 13.53 -2.16 -15.98
CA ALA A 257 13.06 -0.82 -15.59
C ALA A 257 11.54 -0.68 -15.76
N SER A 258 10.90 0.11 -14.89
CA SER A 258 9.46 0.39 -14.94
C SER A 258 9.20 1.88 -15.17
N ILE A 259 8.51 2.21 -16.25
CA ILE A 259 8.22 3.59 -16.67
C ILE A 259 6.70 3.79 -16.67
N ILE A 260 6.20 4.66 -15.82
CA ILE A 260 4.77 4.88 -15.56
C ILE A 260 4.43 6.34 -15.82
N GLN A 261 3.53 6.60 -16.78
CA GLN A 261 3.07 7.96 -17.13
C GLN A 261 4.19 9.01 -17.17
N SER A 262 5.25 8.71 -17.93
CA SER A 262 6.45 9.54 -17.98
C SER A 262 6.91 9.80 -19.42
N ILE A 263 7.73 10.84 -19.58
CA ILE A 263 8.31 11.24 -20.86
C ILE A 263 9.82 11.20 -20.73
N LEU A 264 10.46 10.30 -21.47
CA LEU A 264 11.91 10.12 -21.49
C LEU A 264 12.43 10.56 -22.86
N GLU A 265 13.24 11.62 -22.87
CA GLU A 265 13.82 12.16 -24.09
C GLU A 265 14.99 11.28 -24.59
N PRO A 266 15.23 11.22 -25.91
CA PRO A 266 16.31 10.40 -26.48
C PRO A 266 17.68 10.80 -25.93
N GLY A 267 18.43 9.83 -25.40
CA GLY A 267 19.78 10.04 -24.86
C GLY A 267 19.88 9.83 -23.34
N CYS A 268 18.75 9.85 -22.62
CA CYS A 268 18.75 9.50 -21.20
C CYS A 268 19.10 8.01 -20.99
N PHE A 269 19.66 7.72 -19.81
CA PHE A 269 19.99 6.35 -19.38
C PHE A 269 19.25 6.03 -18.09
N ILE A 270 18.58 4.87 -18.03
CA ILE A 270 17.89 4.38 -16.84
C ILE A 270 18.51 3.05 -16.44
N GLY A 271 19.08 3.00 -15.23
CA GLY A 271 19.66 1.78 -14.67
C GLY A 271 18.60 0.71 -14.41
N PRO A 272 18.98 -0.59 -14.46
CA PRO A 272 18.09 -1.71 -14.14
C PRO A 272 17.54 -1.63 -12.71
N GLY A 273 16.37 -2.21 -12.50
CA GLY A 273 15.69 -2.22 -11.21
C GLY A 273 15.10 -0.88 -10.80
N SER A 274 15.05 0.11 -11.70
CA SER A 274 14.59 1.47 -11.40
C SER A 274 13.15 1.74 -11.86
N ILE A 275 12.46 2.63 -11.15
CA ILE A 275 11.10 3.10 -11.46
C ILE A 275 11.15 4.58 -11.79
N ILE A 276 10.59 4.96 -12.94
CA ILE A 276 10.35 6.35 -13.32
C ILE A 276 8.85 6.57 -13.43
N GLU A 277 8.28 7.35 -12.52
CA GLU A 277 6.84 7.61 -12.49
C GLU A 277 6.52 9.11 -12.53
N TYR A 278 5.48 9.46 -13.30
CA TYR A 278 4.95 10.83 -13.37
C TYR A 278 6.04 11.88 -13.62
N SER A 279 7.05 11.58 -14.42
CA SER A 279 8.27 12.37 -14.54
C SER A 279 8.63 12.68 -15.98
N ARG A 280 9.49 13.69 -16.15
CA ARG A 280 10.07 14.07 -17.44
C ARG A 280 11.59 14.10 -17.35
N ILE A 281 12.25 13.28 -18.15
CA ILE A 281 13.69 13.03 -18.09
C ILE A 281 14.34 13.48 -19.40
N GLY A 282 15.26 14.43 -19.31
CA GLY A 282 15.98 15.01 -20.44
C GLY A 282 17.12 14.14 -20.95
N PRO A 283 17.69 14.48 -22.12
CA PRO A 283 18.58 13.63 -22.91
C PRO A 283 19.97 13.42 -22.29
N GLU A 284 20.36 14.22 -21.29
CA GLU A 284 21.66 14.13 -20.62
C GLU A 284 21.54 13.66 -19.16
N VAL A 285 20.43 12.99 -18.82
CA VAL A 285 20.19 12.43 -17.49
C VAL A 285 20.54 10.95 -17.46
N SER A 286 21.36 10.55 -16.49
CA SER A 286 21.64 9.15 -16.17
C SER A 286 21.07 8.83 -14.79
N VAL A 287 20.27 7.77 -14.69
CA VAL A 287 19.72 7.27 -13.44
C VAL A 287 20.39 5.95 -13.09
N GLY A 288 20.93 5.84 -11.89
CA GLY A 288 21.52 4.61 -11.37
C GLY A 288 20.50 3.49 -11.18
N ASN A 289 20.98 2.35 -10.72
CA ASN A 289 20.17 1.15 -10.52
C ASN A 289 19.28 1.30 -9.28
N ASN A 290 18.22 0.49 -9.17
CA ASN A 290 17.38 0.40 -7.98
C ASN A 290 16.89 1.76 -7.45
N SER A 291 16.58 2.68 -8.36
CA SER A 291 16.23 4.06 -8.02
C SER A 291 14.79 4.36 -8.39
N ILE A 292 14.14 5.22 -7.61
CA ILE A 292 12.77 5.67 -7.84
C ILE A 292 12.79 7.17 -8.11
N ILE A 293 12.37 7.57 -9.31
CA ILE A 293 12.19 8.97 -9.69
C ILE A 293 10.69 9.24 -9.84
N SER A 294 10.14 10.09 -8.98
CA SER A 294 8.70 10.39 -8.95
C SER A 294 8.43 11.88 -9.11
N GLY A 295 7.43 12.23 -9.94
CA GLY A 295 6.89 13.59 -9.99
C GLY A 295 7.90 14.68 -10.36
N SER A 296 8.96 14.36 -11.11
CA SER A 296 10.11 15.25 -11.29
C SER A 296 10.34 15.62 -12.75
N TYR A 297 10.82 16.85 -12.99
CA TYR A 297 11.28 17.32 -14.30
C TYR A 297 12.78 17.62 -14.27
N ILE A 298 13.56 16.78 -14.95
CA ILE A 298 15.01 16.81 -14.93
C ILE A 298 15.51 17.07 -16.35
N ASN A 299 15.84 18.32 -16.66
CA ASN A 299 16.36 18.70 -17.98
C ASN A 299 17.73 19.38 -17.87
N LEU A 300 18.64 18.72 -17.16
CA LEU A 300 20.02 19.16 -17.00
C LEU A 300 20.94 17.94 -17.04
N LYS A 301 22.19 18.14 -17.48
CA LYS A 301 23.19 17.08 -17.46
C LYS A 301 23.48 16.63 -16.03
N VAL A 302 23.11 15.40 -15.70
CA VAL A 302 23.25 14.90 -14.33
C VAL A 302 23.26 13.39 -14.24
N ASP A 303 24.09 12.88 -13.33
CA ASP A 303 24.13 11.48 -12.92
C ASP A 303 23.47 11.36 -11.55
N ILE A 304 22.34 10.66 -11.50
CA ILE A 304 21.66 10.27 -10.26
C ILE A 304 22.24 8.91 -9.85
N PRO A 305 22.79 8.78 -8.63
CA PRO A 305 23.41 7.53 -8.19
C PRO A 305 22.35 6.43 -7.95
N SER A 306 22.81 5.19 -7.84
CA SER A 306 21.96 4.04 -7.51
C SER A 306 21.35 4.15 -6.12
N ASP A 307 20.32 3.32 -5.86
CA ASP A 307 19.66 3.17 -4.56
C ASP A 307 19.10 4.49 -4.03
N CYS A 308 18.54 5.31 -4.93
CA CYS A 308 18.05 6.65 -4.63
C CYS A 308 16.55 6.78 -4.84
N PHE A 309 15.86 7.39 -3.88
CA PHE A 309 14.51 7.93 -4.06
C PHE A 309 14.59 9.44 -4.27
N LEU A 310 14.18 9.90 -5.46
CA LEU A 310 14.09 11.31 -5.80
C LEU A 310 12.65 11.65 -6.14
N SER A 311 12.07 12.56 -5.35
CA SER A 311 10.72 13.05 -5.59
C SER A 311 10.70 14.57 -5.45
N SER A 312 9.91 15.22 -6.29
CA SER A 312 9.64 16.64 -6.16
C SER A 312 8.24 16.87 -5.60
N LEU A 313 8.15 17.71 -4.58
CA LEU A 313 6.90 18.04 -3.90
C LEU A 313 6.57 19.52 -4.12
N SER A 314 5.39 19.79 -4.66
CA SER A 314 4.77 21.12 -4.65
C SER A 314 4.19 21.40 -3.26
N ILE A 315 4.50 22.56 -2.70
CA ILE A 315 3.88 23.05 -1.46
C ILE A 315 3.23 24.41 -1.69
N LYS A 316 2.10 24.67 -1.03
CA LYS A 316 1.38 25.94 -1.08
C LYS A 316 1.57 26.68 0.24
N MET A 317 2.30 27.79 0.19
CA MET A 317 2.53 28.67 1.34
C MET A 317 2.15 30.10 0.99
N ASN A 318 1.30 30.72 1.81
CA ASN A 318 0.79 32.07 1.56
C ASN A 318 0.15 32.21 0.16
N ASN A 319 -0.65 31.21 -0.24
CA ASN A 319 -1.28 31.10 -1.56
C ASN A 319 -0.32 31.06 -2.76
N GLN A 320 0.97 30.81 -2.53
CA GLN A 320 1.96 30.63 -3.59
C GLN A 320 2.45 29.19 -3.62
N VAL A 321 2.47 28.60 -4.81
CA VAL A 321 3.13 27.32 -5.04
C VAL A 321 4.64 27.53 -4.96
N LYS A 322 5.31 26.67 -4.19
CA LYS A 322 6.75 26.66 -4.02
C LYS A 322 7.25 25.22 -4.18
N TYR A 323 8.48 25.12 -4.64
CA TYR A 323 9.26 23.87 -4.60
C TYR A 323 10.49 24.10 -3.72
N VAL A 324 11.29 23.05 -3.49
CA VAL A 324 12.56 23.17 -2.74
C VAL A 324 13.47 24.24 -3.34
N CYS A 325 13.38 24.48 -4.66
CA CYS A 325 14.07 25.56 -5.39
C CYS A 325 13.10 26.27 -6.35
N SER A 326 13.58 27.26 -7.12
CA SER A 326 12.71 28.04 -8.02
C SER A 326 12.16 27.20 -9.18
N THR A 327 12.82 26.09 -9.50
CA THR A 327 12.37 25.10 -10.48
C THR A 327 12.58 23.67 -9.96
N LEU A 328 11.86 22.70 -10.52
CA LEU A 328 12.05 21.27 -10.25
C LEU A 328 13.48 20.81 -10.56
N SER A 329 14.06 21.27 -11.67
CA SER A 329 15.44 20.94 -12.05
C SER A 329 16.48 21.48 -11.05
N GLU A 330 16.28 22.68 -10.51
CA GLU A 330 17.14 23.18 -9.43
C GLU A 330 16.97 22.40 -8.12
N SER A 331 15.75 21.95 -7.81
CA SER A 331 15.46 21.11 -6.65
C SER A 331 16.29 19.82 -6.71
N VAL A 332 16.27 19.14 -7.87
CA VAL A 332 17.08 17.94 -8.10
C VAL A 332 18.58 18.23 -7.94
N ARG A 333 19.07 19.32 -8.55
CA ARG A 333 20.49 19.72 -8.41
C ARG A 333 20.87 19.93 -6.95
N MET A 334 19.98 20.53 -6.14
CA MET A 334 20.23 20.75 -4.72
C MET A 334 20.25 19.43 -3.94
N SER A 335 19.27 18.56 -4.16
CA SER A 335 19.21 17.23 -3.53
C SER A 335 20.47 16.40 -3.80
N LEU A 336 20.99 16.45 -5.03
CA LEU A 336 22.22 15.74 -5.39
C LEU A 336 23.47 16.35 -4.75
N LYS A 337 23.52 17.68 -4.59
CA LYS A 337 24.61 18.32 -3.83
C LYS A 337 24.58 17.89 -2.36
N LEU A 338 23.40 17.79 -1.76
CA LEU A 338 23.22 17.27 -0.40
C LEU A 338 23.69 15.82 -0.29
N LEU A 339 23.23 14.96 -1.20
CA LEU A 339 23.61 13.55 -1.23
C LEU A 339 25.12 13.35 -1.39
N ASN A 340 25.74 14.05 -2.35
CA ASN A 340 27.17 14.00 -2.56
C ASN A 340 27.95 14.49 -1.32
N SER A 341 27.40 15.47 -0.59
CA SER A 341 28.02 15.94 0.65
C SER A 341 27.97 14.88 1.76
N VAL A 342 26.84 14.16 1.89
CA VAL A 342 26.69 13.01 2.79
C VAL A 342 27.68 11.90 2.44
N GLN A 343 27.75 11.51 1.17
CA GLN A 343 28.68 10.48 0.69
C GLN A 343 30.15 10.83 0.96
N ARG A 344 30.50 12.12 0.84
CA ARG A 344 31.86 12.62 1.10
C ARG A 344 32.12 12.98 2.56
N MET A 345 31.15 12.75 3.45
CA MET A 345 31.22 13.17 4.86
C MET A 345 31.63 14.64 5.02
N SER A 346 31.13 15.50 4.14
CA SER A 346 31.49 16.91 4.05
C SER A 346 30.33 17.80 4.48
N ALA A 347 30.65 18.96 5.05
CA ALA A 347 29.63 19.91 5.49
C ALA A 347 28.97 20.60 4.29
N PHE A 348 27.65 20.54 4.22
CA PHE A 348 26.85 21.32 3.26
C PHE A 348 26.07 22.41 3.98
N LYS A 349 26.30 23.68 3.61
CA LYS A 349 25.61 24.82 4.23
C LYS A 349 24.31 25.13 3.49
N LEU A 350 23.18 24.94 4.16
CA LEU A 350 21.85 25.34 3.67
C LEU A 350 21.51 26.80 4.01
N SER A 351 22.45 27.72 3.81
CA SER A 351 22.20 29.15 4.05
C SER A 351 21.22 29.70 3.03
N GLY A 352 20.18 30.40 3.49
CA GLY A 352 19.18 31.05 2.63
C GLY A 352 17.98 30.18 2.25
N PHE A 353 17.89 28.96 2.79
CA PHE A 353 16.71 28.09 2.66
C PHE A 353 15.82 28.18 3.88
N LYS A 354 14.49 28.14 3.67
CA LYS A 354 13.55 27.84 4.74
C LYS A 354 13.50 26.32 4.89
N LEU A 355 13.88 25.82 6.05
CA LEU A 355 13.76 24.40 6.38
C LEU A 355 12.32 24.12 6.86
N LEU A 356 11.77 23.00 6.42
CA LEU A 356 10.48 22.49 6.83
C LEU A 356 10.67 21.06 7.35
N SER A 357 9.96 20.71 8.41
CA SER A 357 9.77 19.33 8.81
C SER A 357 8.91 18.58 7.78
N VAL A 358 8.95 17.25 7.82
CA VAL A 358 8.09 16.41 6.96
C VAL A 358 6.61 16.69 7.24
N GLU A 359 6.24 16.88 8.51
CA GLU A 359 4.87 17.23 8.91
C GLU A 359 4.40 18.56 8.29
N GLU A 360 5.23 19.60 8.35
CA GLU A 360 4.95 20.87 7.68
C GLU A 360 4.83 20.68 6.16
N MET A 361 5.72 19.91 5.55
CA MET A 361 5.67 19.62 4.10
C MET A 361 4.37 18.92 3.70
N LEU A 362 3.90 17.96 4.50
CA LEU A 362 2.64 17.25 4.26
C LEU A 362 1.45 18.20 4.43
N THR A 363 1.49 19.08 5.44
CA THR A 363 0.45 20.10 5.69
C THR A 363 0.34 21.09 4.54
N TYR A 364 1.48 21.49 3.96
CA TYR A 364 1.51 22.43 2.85
C TYR A 364 1.43 21.76 1.48
N LYS A 365 1.35 20.44 1.37
CA LYS A 365 1.36 19.73 0.09
C LYS A 365 0.26 20.24 -0.85
N ASP A 366 0.66 20.74 -2.02
CA ASP A 366 -0.29 21.19 -3.05
C ASP A 366 -0.63 20.02 -3.98
N VAL A 367 -1.68 19.30 -3.61
CA VAL A 367 -2.19 18.16 -4.40
C VAL A 367 -2.75 18.62 -5.75
N GLU A 368 -3.34 19.82 -5.83
CA GLU A 368 -3.87 20.33 -7.10
C GLU A 368 -2.75 20.59 -8.11
N ASP A 369 -1.66 21.22 -7.69
CA ASP A 369 -0.50 21.46 -8.56
C ASP A 369 0.15 20.14 -9.01
N MET A 370 0.31 19.19 -8.08
CA MET A 370 0.81 17.84 -8.40
C MET A 370 -0.06 17.16 -9.46
N LEU A 371 -1.40 17.21 -9.32
CA LEU A 371 -2.33 16.64 -10.29
C LEU A 371 -2.29 17.38 -11.63
N LYS A 372 -2.14 18.70 -11.63
CA LYS A 372 -1.96 19.49 -12.88
C LYS A 372 -0.72 19.06 -13.63
N PHE A 373 0.40 18.87 -12.95
CA PHE A 373 1.65 18.38 -13.56
C PHE A 373 1.47 16.97 -14.16
N ARG A 374 0.89 16.04 -13.40
CA ARG A 374 0.57 14.69 -13.89
C ARG A 374 -0.34 14.72 -15.11
N LYS A 375 -1.34 15.61 -15.11
CA LYS A 375 -2.29 15.79 -16.22
C LYS A 375 -1.61 16.35 -17.47
N GLN A 376 -0.69 17.30 -17.32
CA GLN A 376 0.08 17.83 -18.44
C GLN A 376 0.90 16.73 -19.13
N ILE A 377 1.59 15.90 -18.35
CA ILE A 377 2.31 14.73 -18.87
C ILE A 377 1.33 13.81 -19.60
N TYR A 378 0.19 13.50 -18.99
CA TYR A 378 -0.83 12.64 -19.59
C TYR A 378 -1.32 13.16 -20.96
N GLU A 379 -1.71 14.43 -21.01
CA GLU A 379 -2.22 15.08 -22.22
C GLU A 379 -1.17 15.08 -23.33
N GLU A 380 0.09 15.34 -23.01
CA GLU A 380 1.19 15.30 -23.98
C GLU A 380 1.44 13.87 -24.52
N ILE A 381 1.39 12.86 -23.67
CA ILE A 381 1.50 11.45 -24.06
C ILE A 381 0.36 11.05 -25.00
N CYS A 382 -0.88 11.46 -24.70
CA CYS A 382 -2.03 11.24 -25.58
C CYS A 382 -1.87 11.90 -26.96
N LEU A 383 -1.23 13.07 -27.03
CA LEU A 383 -1.04 13.80 -28.29
C LEU A 383 0.05 13.18 -29.18
N GLN A 384 1.10 12.63 -28.57
CA GLN A 384 2.26 12.09 -29.29
C GLN A 384 2.16 10.59 -29.57
N ARG A 385 1.36 9.84 -28.81
CA ARG A 385 1.02 8.47 -29.18
C ARG A 385 0.22 8.50 -30.48
N PRO A 386 0.62 7.74 -31.52
CA PRO A 386 -0.25 7.50 -32.65
C PRO A 386 -1.61 7.07 -32.13
N LYS A 387 -2.71 7.55 -32.72
CA LYS A 387 -3.98 6.85 -32.60
C LYS A 387 -3.74 5.47 -33.21
N GLU A 388 -3.37 4.49 -32.39
CA GLU A 388 -3.51 3.10 -32.76
C GLU A 388 -4.94 2.97 -33.26
N LYS A 389 -5.08 2.55 -34.52
CA LYS A 389 -6.39 2.25 -35.08
C LYS A 389 -7.07 1.33 -34.08
N SER A 390 -8.31 1.64 -33.75
CA SER A 390 -9.20 0.77 -33.00
C SER A 390 -9.16 -0.62 -33.65
N ASP A 391 -8.47 -1.56 -33.02
CA ASP A 391 -8.77 -2.97 -33.16
C ASP A 391 -9.92 -3.25 -32.21
N LEU A 392 -11.12 -2.85 -32.65
CA LEU A 392 -12.42 -3.32 -32.23
C LEU A 392 -13.38 -3.23 -33.42
#